data_AF-A0A6C0D9J2-F1
#
_entry.id   AF-A0A6C0D9J2-F1
#
_cell.length_a   1.000
_cell.length_b   1.000
_cell.length_c   1.000
_cell.angle_alpha   90.00
_cell.angle_beta   90.00
_cell.angle_gamma   90.00
#
_symmetry.space_group_name_H-M   'P 1'
#
loop_
_entity.id
_entity.type
_entity.pdbx_description
1 polymer ?
#
loop_
_entity_poly.entity_id
_entity_poly.type
_entity_poly.pdbx_seq_one_letter_code
_entity_poly.pdbx_strand_id
1 'polypeptide(L)'
;MNGKLDYEAFLKLKFDKSCIDLDQDIVSSIFDSFLNNGTKTKKNIKYHPKKIVNIFKNPKIKLLKDKISNKINLILNKISENNIDNLVIEFIENIRIQSSDEYNEFLRVFYLKILSEINFSKIYLHFFNLITATYSTVYDYDNKYFYDLVQNKFTYDYYDIIDDNYSFLTEIDDDIKRLNNLTLIKELIKLNYFKSTFVTHVETQLLNQTKYLADIHHWFKNNELNIDIINKIKSLINDTTHLRDKILLENLINGISVIEPEGNKIVFKKHNIIQPSIRVNEFQTVTNSKNKISKNLVELENILEEYLFLDNTESIEEYISCYCVDAINKNKLCEYIIEKYFKLPDDEFKKIIDLFKIFIKKKILYKSNLSRGLLNLYSNKVQYSDSRLKVLLLFLKNVGITKGLETIMQKHDIEISV
;
A
#
# COMPACT_ATOMS: atom_id res chain seq x y z
N MET A 1 35.19 -4.65 10.54
CA MET A 1 35.78 -5.52 9.50
C MET A 1 34.93 -5.39 8.26
N ASN A 2 35.58 -5.24 7.11
CA ASN A 2 35.02 -4.74 5.84
C ASN A 2 33.83 -5.59 5.34
N GLY A 3 32.65 -4.97 5.25
CA GLY A 3 31.43 -5.53 4.64
C GLY A 3 31.48 -5.56 3.11
N LYS A 4 32.56 -6.13 2.54
CA LYS A 4 32.57 -6.50 1.12
C LYS A 4 31.78 -7.80 0.96
N LEU A 5 30.58 -7.65 0.39
CA LEU A 5 29.97 -8.53 -0.60
C LEU A 5 30.20 -10.04 -0.44
N ASP A 6 29.16 -10.77 -0.05
CA ASP A 6 28.97 -12.18 -0.45
C ASP A 6 28.23 -12.25 -1.81
N TYR A 7 28.77 -11.52 -2.80
CA TYR A 7 28.36 -11.54 -4.21
C TYR A 7 28.49 -12.94 -4.82
N GLU A 8 29.38 -13.78 -4.27
CA GLU A 8 29.64 -15.13 -4.74
C GLU A 8 28.53 -16.12 -4.39
N ALA A 9 27.85 -15.97 -3.24
CA ALA A 9 26.65 -16.76 -2.94
C ALA A 9 25.52 -16.51 -3.96
N PHE A 10 25.43 -15.28 -4.50
CA PHE A 10 24.43 -14.88 -5.49
C PHE A 10 24.78 -15.40 -6.90
N LEU A 11 26.06 -15.41 -7.27
CA LEU A 11 26.54 -16.02 -8.52
C LEU A 11 26.24 -17.51 -8.62
N LYS A 12 26.15 -18.23 -7.49
CA LYS A 12 25.76 -19.66 -7.51
C LYS A 12 24.30 -19.89 -7.90
N LEU A 13 23.42 -18.90 -7.72
CA LEU A 13 22.02 -18.95 -8.19
C LEU A 13 21.89 -18.68 -9.69
N LYS A 14 22.80 -17.86 -10.24
CA LYS A 14 22.87 -17.48 -11.66
C LYS A 14 23.05 -18.65 -12.64
N PHE A 15 23.48 -19.82 -12.16
CA PHE A 15 23.89 -20.94 -13.01
C PHE A 15 23.22 -22.29 -12.67
N ASP A 16 22.21 -22.30 -11.80
CA ASP A 16 21.61 -23.55 -11.32
C ASP A 16 20.30 -23.84 -12.08
N LYS A 17 20.38 -24.72 -13.10
CA LYS A 17 19.23 -25.15 -13.91
C LYS A 17 18.14 -25.87 -13.11
N SER A 18 18.44 -26.38 -11.91
CA SER A 18 17.43 -27.00 -11.04
C SER A 18 16.47 -26.00 -10.38
N CYS A 19 16.74 -24.70 -10.52
CA CYS A 19 15.88 -23.62 -10.03
C CYS A 19 14.82 -23.18 -11.04
N ILE A 20 14.77 -23.84 -12.20
CA ILE A 20 14.03 -23.46 -13.41
C ILE A 20 12.89 -24.45 -13.71
N ASP A 21 12.84 -25.60 -13.05
CA ASP A 21 11.86 -26.64 -13.37
C ASP A 21 10.47 -26.31 -12.79
N LEU A 22 9.56 -25.93 -13.68
CA LEU A 22 8.12 -25.88 -13.43
C LEU A 22 7.58 -27.29 -13.13
N ASP A 23 6.60 -27.35 -12.24
CA ASP A 23 5.84 -28.57 -11.95
C ASP A 23 5.27 -29.18 -13.26
N GLN A 24 5.52 -30.48 -13.47
CA GLN A 24 5.07 -31.20 -14.67
C GLN A 24 3.55 -31.20 -14.83
N ASP A 25 2.78 -31.10 -13.74
CA ASP A 25 1.32 -31.02 -13.80
C ASP A 25 0.87 -29.66 -14.37
N ILE A 26 1.61 -28.59 -14.06
CA ILE A 26 1.36 -27.25 -14.60
C ILE A 26 1.70 -27.22 -16.10
N VAL A 27 2.87 -27.77 -16.48
CA VAL A 27 3.29 -27.88 -17.90
C VAL A 27 2.27 -28.67 -18.70
N SER A 28 1.76 -29.78 -18.15
CA SER A 28 0.74 -30.62 -18.79
C SER A 28 -0.59 -29.88 -18.94
N SER A 29 -1.05 -29.13 -17.92
CA SER A 29 -2.28 -28.33 -18.00
C SER A 29 -2.23 -27.24 -19.08
N ILE A 30 -1.05 -26.64 -19.28
CA ILE A 30 -0.82 -25.61 -20.29
C ILE A 30 -0.90 -26.24 -21.68
N PHE A 31 -0.23 -27.38 -21.90
CA PHE A 31 -0.29 -28.13 -23.15
C PHE A 31 -1.73 -28.60 -23.48
N ASP A 32 -2.47 -29.10 -22.48
CA ASP A 32 -3.86 -29.54 -22.65
C ASP A 32 -4.81 -28.39 -22.99
N SER A 33 -4.57 -27.18 -22.46
CA SER A 33 -5.33 -25.98 -22.79
C SER A 33 -5.10 -25.52 -24.25
N PHE A 34 -3.87 -25.68 -24.76
CA PHE A 34 -3.56 -25.36 -26.16
C PHE A 34 -4.10 -26.39 -27.15
N LEU A 35 -4.11 -27.68 -26.80
CA LEU A 35 -4.62 -28.76 -27.67
C LEU A 35 -6.16 -28.77 -27.75
N ASN A 36 -6.86 -28.43 -26.66
CA ASN A 36 -8.33 -28.48 -26.60
C ASN A 36 -9.05 -27.30 -27.29
N ASN A 37 -8.32 -26.28 -27.77
CA ASN A 37 -8.89 -25.18 -28.57
C ASN A 37 -8.91 -25.47 -30.09
N GLY A 38 -8.46 -26.65 -30.52
CA GLY A 38 -8.39 -27.07 -31.92
C GLY A 38 -9.72 -27.45 -32.60
N THR A 39 -10.87 -27.38 -31.93
CA THR A 39 -12.17 -27.66 -32.59
C THR A 39 -13.29 -26.77 -32.07
N LYS A 40 -13.43 -25.56 -32.61
CA LYS A 40 -14.72 -24.84 -32.58
C LYS A 40 -15.18 -24.50 -33.99
N THR A 41 -16.31 -25.11 -34.33
CA THR A 41 -17.07 -25.01 -35.57
C THR A 41 -17.40 -23.55 -35.93
N LYS A 42 -17.12 -23.18 -37.19
CA LYS A 42 -17.51 -21.90 -37.78
C LYS A 42 -19.02 -21.70 -37.67
N LYS A 43 -19.48 -20.78 -36.82
CA LYS A 43 -20.84 -20.22 -36.89
C LYS A 43 -20.77 -18.85 -37.57
N ASN A 44 -21.42 -18.74 -38.73
CA ASN A 44 -21.56 -17.52 -39.50
C ASN A 44 -22.35 -16.47 -38.70
N ILE A 45 -21.66 -15.47 -38.15
CA ILE A 45 -22.30 -14.27 -37.59
C ILE A 45 -22.33 -13.19 -38.68
N LYS A 46 -23.53 -12.70 -39.01
CA LYS A 46 -23.75 -11.63 -39.99
C LYS A 46 -23.08 -10.33 -39.52
N TYR A 47 -22.23 -9.77 -40.37
CA TYR A 47 -21.49 -8.53 -40.14
C TYR A 47 -22.42 -7.32 -40.35
N HIS A 48 -22.58 -6.48 -39.32
CA HIS A 48 -23.12 -5.13 -39.49
C HIS A 48 -21.97 -4.12 -39.40
N PRO A 49 -21.75 -3.28 -40.44
CA PRO A 49 -20.66 -2.30 -40.42
C PRO A 49 -20.98 -1.18 -39.42
N LYS A 50 -20.21 -1.10 -38.32
CA LYS A 50 -20.22 0.06 -37.43
C LYS A 50 -19.55 1.24 -38.15
N LYS A 51 -20.27 2.37 -38.23
CA LYS A 51 -19.72 3.67 -38.66
C LYS A 51 -18.49 4.02 -37.82
N ILE A 52 -17.32 4.08 -38.45
CA ILE A 52 -16.10 4.61 -37.85
C ILE A 52 -16.28 6.13 -37.74
N VAL A 53 -16.53 6.63 -36.54
CA VAL A 53 -16.42 8.07 -36.27
C VAL A 53 -14.93 8.38 -36.14
N ASN A 54 -14.37 8.96 -37.20
CA ASN A 54 -12.96 9.38 -37.27
C ASN A 54 -12.73 10.61 -36.36
N ILE A 55 -12.43 10.37 -35.08
CA ILE A 55 -12.06 11.42 -34.12
C ILE A 55 -10.54 11.72 -34.12
N PHE A 56 -9.71 10.93 -34.83
CA PHE A 56 -8.25 10.96 -34.62
C PHE A 56 -7.45 11.39 -35.87
N LYS A 57 -7.33 12.71 -36.07
CA LYS A 57 -6.35 13.33 -36.97
C LYS A 57 -5.22 14.05 -36.20
N ASN A 58 -4.60 13.40 -35.22
CA ASN A 58 -3.40 13.97 -34.58
C ASN A 58 -2.25 12.95 -34.50
N PRO A 59 -1.22 13.05 -35.38
CA PRO A 59 -0.16 12.04 -35.51
C PRO A 59 0.73 11.92 -34.26
N LYS A 60 0.84 12.97 -33.43
CA LYS A 60 1.59 12.93 -32.17
C LYS A 60 0.96 12.02 -31.10
N ILE A 61 -0.38 11.88 -31.10
CA ILE A 61 -1.11 10.99 -30.18
C ILE A 61 -1.02 9.53 -30.63
N LYS A 62 -0.86 9.29 -31.93
CA LYS A 62 -0.74 7.94 -32.52
C LYS A 62 0.62 7.30 -32.17
N LEU A 63 1.70 8.09 -32.24
CA LEU A 63 3.07 7.67 -31.88
C LEU A 63 3.23 7.30 -30.40
N LEU A 64 2.46 7.90 -29.49
CA LEU A 64 2.44 7.49 -28.08
C LEU A 64 1.69 6.16 -27.90
N LYS A 65 0.59 5.92 -28.61
CA LYS A 65 -0.20 4.67 -28.50
C LYS A 65 0.52 3.41 -29.00
N ASP A 66 1.49 3.54 -29.90
CA ASP A 66 2.18 2.39 -30.50
C ASP A 66 3.37 1.87 -29.70
N LYS A 67 3.79 2.56 -28.63
CA LYS A 67 4.82 2.03 -27.71
C LYS A 67 4.33 0.73 -27.08
N ILE A 68 5.18 -0.30 -27.12
CA ILE A 68 4.89 -1.63 -26.56
C ILE A 68 4.42 -1.53 -25.10
N SER A 69 5.03 -0.62 -24.33
CA SER A 69 4.66 -0.33 -22.94
C SER A 69 3.20 0.10 -22.75
N ASN A 70 2.64 0.87 -23.68
CA ASN A 70 1.24 1.28 -23.61
C ASN A 70 0.28 0.14 -23.96
N LYS A 71 0.66 -0.73 -24.91
CA LYS A 71 -0.11 -1.94 -25.23
C LYS A 71 -0.14 -2.89 -24.04
N ILE A 72 1.01 -3.10 -23.41
CA ILE A 72 1.15 -3.92 -22.19
C ILE A 72 0.26 -3.35 -21.09
N ASN A 73 0.39 -2.06 -20.78
CA ASN A 73 -0.45 -1.41 -19.76
C ASN A 73 -1.95 -1.58 -20.00
N LEU A 74 -2.41 -1.49 -21.26
CA LEU A 74 -3.82 -1.70 -21.60
C LEU A 74 -4.30 -3.11 -21.29
N ILE A 75 -3.46 -4.14 -21.50
CA ILE A 75 -3.79 -5.52 -21.12
C ILE A 75 -3.76 -5.66 -19.61
N LEU A 76 -2.73 -5.17 -18.93
CA LEU A 76 -2.61 -5.27 -17.48
C LEU A 76 -3.79 -4.62 -16.75
N ASN A 77 -4.32 -3.51 -17.27
CA ASN A 77 -5.52 -2.84 -16.72
C ASN A 77 -6.80 -3.67 -16.80
N LYS A 78 -6.87 -4.70 -17.67
CA LYS A 78 -8.05 -5.56 -17.83
C LYS A 78 -8.00 -6.81 -16.96
N ILE A 79 -6.85 -7.13 -16.36
CA ILE A 79 -6.64 -8.39 -15.65
C ILE A 79 -7.56 -8.48 -14.44
N SER A 80 -8.21 -9.63 -14.31
CA SER A 80 -9.03 -10.06 -13.19
C SER A 80 -8.93 -11.58 -13.05
N GLU A 81 -9.35 -12.15 -11.92
CA GLU A 81 -9.24 -13.61 -11.67
C GLU A 81 -9.93 -14.46 -12.75
N ASN A 82 -11.00 -13.96 -13.35
CA ASN A 82 -11.86 -14.74 -14.24
C ASN A 82 -11.50 -14.62 -15.74
N ASN A 83 -10.51 -13.81 -16.11
CA ASN A 83 -10.21 -13.53 -17.52
C ASN A 83 -8.73 -13.71 -17.89
N ILE A 84 -7.93 -14.33 -17.01
CA ILE A 84 -6.48 -14.47 -17.17
C ILE A 84 -6.15 -15.22 -18.47
N ASP A 85 -6.73 -16.41 -18.68
CA ASP A 85 -6.45 -17.24 -19.87
C ASP A 85 -6.74 -16.49 -21.18
N ASN A 86 -7.89 -15.80 -21.25
CA ASN A 86 -8.26 -15.01 -22.41
C ASN A 86 -7.29 -13.85 -22.66
N LEU A 87 -6.82 -13.20 -21.59
CA LEU A 87 -5.87 -12.09 -21.69
C LEU A 87 -4.45 -12.57 -22.02
N VAL A 88 -4.06 -13.78 -21.63
CA VAL A 88 -2.79 -14.39 -22.04
C VAL A 88 -2.77 -14.58 -23.55
N ILE A 89 -3.85 -15.12 -24.12
CA ILE A 89 -4.01 -15.26 -25.58
C ILE A 89 -4.00 -13.86 -26.23
N GLU A 90 -4.78 -12.91 -25.72
CA GLU A 90 -4.81 -11.52 -26.23
C GLU A 90 -3.41 -10.89 -26.22
N PHE A 91 -2.61 -11.15 -25.17
CA PHE A 91 -1.26 -10.63 -25.03
C PHE A 91 -0.33 -11.19 -26.11
N ILE A 92 -0.30 -12.50 -26.26
CA ILE A 92 0.58 -13.19 -27.22
C ILE A 92 0.23 -12.75 -28.65
N GLU A 93 -1.05 -12.67 -29.00
CA GLU A 93 -1.49 -12.33 -30.35
C GLU A 93 -1.24 -10.86 -30.73
N ASN A 94 -1.41 -9.93 -29.78
CA ASN A 94 -1.43 -8.49 -30.08
C ASN A 94 -0.14 -7.73 -29.74
N ILE A 95 0.62 -8.18 -28.73
CA ILE A 95 1.86 -7.51 -28.33
C ILE A 95 3.03 -8.01 -29.16
N ARG A 96 3.10 -9.34 -29.38
CA ARG A 96 4.11 -10.01 -30.21
C ARG A 96 5.53 -9.51 -29.91
N ILE A 97 6.07 -9.84 -28.74
CA ILE A 97 7.44 -9.47 -28.38
C ILE A 97 8.42 -10.18 -29.33
N GLN A 98 9.27 -9.43 -30.03
CA GLN A 98 10.18 -9.94 -31.06
C GLN A 98 11.66 -9.92 -30.66
N SER A 99 12.00 -9.23 -29.57
CA SER A 99 13.39 -9.08 -29.12
C SER A 99 13.51 -9.17 -27.59
N SER A 100 14.74 -9.44 -27.12
CA SER A 100 15.07 -9.43 -25.69
C SER A 100 14.85 -8.05 -25.07
N ASP A 101 15.13 -6.95 -25.80
CA ASP A 101 14.87 -5.59 -25.31
C ASP A 101 13.38 -5.30 -25.11
N GLU A 102 12.54 -5.76 -26.04
CA GLU A 102 11.07 -5.67 -25.89
C GLU A 102 10.56 -6.54 -24.75
N TYR A 103 11.19 -7.69 -24.50
CA TYR A 103 10.87 -8.54 -23.36
C TYR A 103 11.25 -7.85 -22.04
N ASN A 104 12.43 -7.24 -21.96
CA ASN A 104 12.86 -6.46 -20.80
C ASN A 104 11.93 -5.27 -20.56
N GLU A 105 11.47 -4.59 -21.61
CA GLU A 105 10.47 -3.53 -21.49
C GLU A 105 9.13 -4.08 -20.95
N PHE A 106 8.73 -5.29 -21.34
CA PHE A 106 7.59 -5.96 -20.74
C PHE A 106 7.78 -6.20 -19.25
N LEU A 107 8.90 -6.82 -18.85
CA LEU A 107 9.22 -7.07 -17.45
C LEU A 107 9.24 -5.76 -16.64
N ARG A 108 9.78 -4.68 -17.22
CA ARG A 108 9.80 -3.33 -16.61
C ARG A 108 8.41 -2.80 -16.36
N VAL A 109 7.56 -2.79 -17.39
CA VAL A 109 6.18 -2.27 -17.29
C VAL A 109 5.37 -3.11 -16.32
N PHE A 110 5.57 -4.43 -16.34
CA PHE A 110 4.94 -5.37 -15.44
C PHE A 110 5.29 -5.07 -13.98
N TYR A 111 6.57 -4.93 -13.68
CA TYR A 111 7.07 -4.58 -12.35
C TYR A 111 6.46 -3.27 -11.83
N LEU A 112 6.51 -2.20 -12.63
CA LEU A 112 5.95 -0.90 -12.26
C LEU A 112 4.44 -0.95 -12.02
N LYS A 113 3.74 -1.79 -12.78
CA LYS A 113 2.30 -2.02 -12.59
C LYS A 113 2.01 -2.71 -11.26
N ILE A 114 2.75 -3.77 -10.91
CA ILE A 114 2.61 -4.42 -9.60
C ILE A 114 2.86 -3.43 -8.46
N LEU A 115 3.93 -2.64 -8.53
CA LEU A 115 4.22 -1.64 -7.50
C LEU A 115 3.13 -0.57 -7.38
N SER A 116 2.36 -0.32 -8.43
CA SER A 116 1.24 0.62 -8.39
C SER A 116 -0.02 0.04 -7.79
N GLU A 117 -0.17 -1.28 -7.86
CA GLU A 117 -1.40 -1.99 -7.58
C GLU A 117 -1.12 -3.28 -6.79
N ILE A 118 -0.34 -3.14 -5.71
CA ILE A 118 0.17 -4.28 -4.93
C ILE A 118 -0.91 -5.23 -4.41
N ASN A 119 -2.12 -4.72 -4.17
CA ASN A 119 -3.25 -5.53 -3.71
C ASN A 119 -3.68 -6.60 -4.73
N PHE A 120 -3.33 -6.42 -6.00
CA PHE A 120 -3.58 -7.35 -7.09
C PHE A 120 -2.33 -8.17 -7.48
N SER A 121 -1.26 -8.11 -6.68
CA SER A 121 0.02 -8.76 -6.97
C SER A 121 -0.12 -10.25 -7.27
N LYS A 122 -0.97 -10.98 -6.56
CA LYS A 122 -1.20 -12.41 -6.79
C LYS A 122 -1.75 -12.69 -8.20
N ILE A 123 -2.74 -11.92 -8.62
CA ILE A 123 -3.38 -12.07 -9.94
C ILE A 123 -2.37 -11.69 -11.03
N TYR A 124 -1.61 -10.62 -10.82
CA TYR A 124 -0.52 -10.24 -11.72
C TYR A 124 0.55 -11.33 -11.79
N LEU A 125 1.05 -11.83 -10.67
CA LEU A 125 2.07 -12.88 -10.66
C LEU A 125 1.58 -14.18 -11.30
N HIS A 126 0.30 -14.51 -11.21
CA HIS A 126 -0.27 -15.64 -11.94
C HIS A 126 -0.25 -15.41 -13.47
N PHE A 127 -0.70 -14.24 -13.92
CA PHE A 127 -0.61 -13.86 -15.34
C PHE A 127 0.84 -13.83 -15.84
N PHE A 128 1.76 -13.27 -15.03
CA PHE A 128 3.19 -13.24 -15.30
C PHE A 128 3.76 -14.63 -15.53
N ASN A 129 3.40 -15.59 -14.67
CA ASN A 129 3.89 -16.95 -14.77
C ASN A 129 3.53 -17.57 -16.14
N LEU A 130 2.28 -17.43 -16.57
CA LEU A 130 1.80 -17.98 -17.84
C LEU A 130 2.52 -17.35 -19.05
N ILE A 131 2.69 -16.03 -19.04
CA ILE A 131 3.39 -15.32 -20.11
C ILE A 131 4.87 -15.72 -20.14
N THR A 132 5.55 -15.63 -19.01
CA THR A 132 7.00 -15.89 -18.95
C THR A 132 7.34 -17.35 -19.23
N ALA A 133 6.53 -18.32 -18.80
CA ALA A 133 6.67 -19.72 -19.19
C ALA A 133 6.55 -19.90 -20.71
N THR A 134 5.60 -19.20 -21.36
CA THR A 134 5.44 -19.23 -22.81
C THR A 134 6.67 -18.66 -23.53
N TYR A 135 7.15 -17.48 -23.12
CA TYR A 135 8.29 -16.83 -23.76
C TYR A 135 9.62 -17.56 -23.50
N SER A 136 9.80 -18.13 -22.31
CA SER A 136 10.95 -18.98 -22.00
C SER A 136 10.95 -20.24 -22.88
N THR A 137 9.80 -20.91 -23.03
CA THR A 137 9.70 -22.13 -23.83
C THR A 137 9.91 -21.88 -25.33
N VAL A 138 9.35 -20.79 -25.86
CA VAL A 138 9.33 -20.53 -27.32
C VAL A 138 10.57 -19.77 -27.78
N TYR A 139 11.10 -18.85 -26.96
CA TYR A 139 12.14 -17.90 -27.36
C TYR A 139 13.39 -17.92 -26.47
N ASP A 140 13.43 -18.79 -25.44
CA ASP A 140 14.53 -18.88 -24.47
C ASP A 140 14.82 -17.55 -23.75
N TYR A 141 13.77 -16.76 -23.50
CA TYR A 141 13.87 -15.54 -22.72
C TYR A 141 13.80 -15.84 -21.22
N ASP A 142 14.75 -15.29 -20.47
CA ASP A 142 14.82 -15.44 -19.01
C ASP A 142 14.17 -14.25 -18.27
N ASN A 143 13.78 -14.48 -17.02
CA ASN A 143 13.15 -13.46 -16.17
C ASN A 143 14.16 -12.65 -15.36
N LYS A 144 15.46 -12.73 -15.66
CA LYS A 144 16.52 -12.15 -14.84
C LYS A 144 16.32 -10.66 -14.63
N TYR A 145 15.97 -9.94 -15.69
CA TYR A 145 15.76 -8.50 -15.62
C TYR A 145 14.63 -8.12 -14.64
N PHE A 146 13.58 -8.93 -14.50
CA PHE A 146 12.52 -8.69 -13.50
C PHE A 146 13.06 -8.84 -12.07
N TYR A 147 13.87 -9.86 -11.81
CA TYR A 147 14.48 -10.03 -10.49
C TYR A 147 15.50 -8.94 -10.17
N ASP A 148 16.28 -8.52 -11.17
CA ASP A 148 17.22 -7.42 -11.03
C ASP A 148 16.48 -6.12 -10.67
N LEU A 149 15.28 -5.87 -11.21
CA LEU A 149 14.45 -4.72 -10.84
C LEU A 149 14.03 -4.76 -9.35
N VAL A 150 13.51 -5.90 -8.89
CA VAL A 150 13.08 -6.10 -7.50
C VAL A 150 14.25 -5.86 -6.54
N GLN A 151 15.41 -6.44 -6.86
CA GLN A 151 16.62 -6.36 -6.06
C GLN A 151 17.23 -4.95 -6.05
N ASN A 152 17.38 -4.31 -7.21
CA ASN A 152 17.95 -2.97 -7.29
C ASN A 152 17.07 -1.96 -6.56
N LYS A 153 15.73 -2.09 -6.65
CA LYS A 153 14.83 -1.22 -5.89
C LYS A 153 15.00 -1.42 -4.39
N PHE A 154 15.06 -2.67 -3.92
CA PHE A 154 15.29 -2.97 -2.50
C PHE A 154 16.64 -2.38 -2.04
N THR A 155 17.70 -2.58 -2.82
CA THR A 155 19.04 -2.11 -2.48
C THR A 155 19.09 -0.58 -2.41
N TYR A 156 18.50 0.10 -3.39
CA TYR A 156 18.38 1.54 -3.39
C TYR A 156 17.60 2.05 -2.17
N ASP A 157 16.45 1.43 -1.85
CA ASP A 157 15.60 1.89 -0.75
C ASP A 157 16.31 1.88 0.61
N TYR A 158 17.10 0.85 0.90
CA TYR A 158 17.73 0.69 2.23
C TYR A 158 19.18 1.14 2.31
N TYR A 159 19.88 1.28 1.17
CA TYR A 159 21.32 1.58 1.13
C TYR A 159 21.69 2.74 0.21
N ASP A 160 20.74 3.32 -0.52
CA ASP A 160 20.96 4.38 -1.49
C ASP A 160 22.01 3.98 -2.57
N ILE A 161 22.09 2.68 -2.89
CA ILE A 161 22.98 2.09 -3.90
C ILE A 161 22.15 1.62 -5.10
N ILE A 162 22.52 2.07 -6.30
CA ILE A 162 21.85 1.69 -7.55
C ILE A 162 22.84 1.49 -8.69
N ASP A 163 22.59 0.50 -9.54
CA ASP A 163 23.31 0.28 -10.80
C ASP A 163 22.77 1.25 -11.88
N ASP A 164 23.66 1.84 -12.68
CA ASP A 164 23.34 2.84 -13.70
C ASP A 164 22.24 2.38 -14.68
N ASN A 165 22.19 1.07 -14.99
CA ASN A 165 21.18 0.47 -15.86
C ASN A 165 19.76 0.53 -15.27
N TYR A 166 19.66 0.77 -13.97
CA TYR A 166 18.41 0.83 -13.21
C TYR A 166 18.16 2.20 -12.61
N SER A 167 18.92 3.23 -12.99
CA SER A 167 18.83 4.60 -12.45
C SER A 167 17.41 5.18 -12.47
N PHE A 168 16.55 4.75 -13.40
CA PHE A 168 15.14 5.14 -13.45
C PHE A 168 14.33 4.75 -12.20
N LEU A 169 14.78 3.79 -11.39
CA LEU A 169 14.10 3.41 -10.14
C LEU A 169 14.16 4.53 -9.08
N THR A 170 15.11 5.47 -9.22
CA THR A 170 15.15 6.69 -8.38
C THR A 170 13.96 7.61 -8.64
N GLU A 171 13.32 7.52 -9.81
CA GLU A 171 12.12 8.30 -10.15
C GLU A 171 10.86 7.80 -9.42
N ILE A 172 10.92 6.61 -8.80
CA ILE A 172 9.83 5.99 -8.03
C ILE A 172 10.22 5.79 -6.55
N ASP A 173 11.04 6.70 -6.04
CA ASP A 173 11.45 6.78 -4.64
C ASP A 173 10.33 7.36 -3.77
N ASP A 174 9.37 6.51 -3.42
CA ASP A 174 8.33 6.83 -2.46
C ASP A 174 8.07 5.68 -1.47
N ASP A 175 7.61 6.04 -0.26
CA ASP A 175 7.38 5.10 0.85
C ASP A 175 6.40 3.98 0.49
N ILE A 176 5.38 4.30 -0.32
CA ILE A 176 4.38 3.32 -0.76
C ILE A 176 5.03 2.33 -1.72
N LYS A 177 5.87 2.77 -2.66
CA LYS A 177 6.59 1.90 -3.61
C LYS A 177 7.62 1.04 -2.91
N ARG A 178 8.34 1.58 -1.92
CA ARG A 178 9.23 0.78 -1.06
C ARG A 178 8.47 -0.34 -0.38
N LEU A 179 7.38 -0.01 0.32
CA LEU A 179 6.56 -1.00 1.02
C LEU A 179 5.92 -2.01 0.07
N ASN A 180 5.52 -1.56 -1.12
CA ASN A 180 4.98 -2.43 -2.17
C ASN A 180 6.04 -3.37 -2.74
N ASN A 181 7.28 -2.90 -2.93
CA ASN A 181 8.39 -3.76 -3.36
C ASN A 181 8.70 -4.82 -2.29
N LEU A 182 8.70 -4.43 -1.02
CA LEU A 182 8.88 -5.36 0.10
C LEU A 182 7.76 -6.41 0.17
N THR A 183 6.53 -5.98 -0.08
CA THR A 183 5.36 -6.87 -0.15
C THR A 183 5.44 -7.81 -1.36
N LEU A 184 5.90 -7.32 -2.52
CA LEU A 184 6.13 -8.13 -3.71
C LEU A 184 7.18 -9.21 -3.43
N ILE A 185 8.29 -8.86 -2.78
CA ILE A 185 9.31 -9.83 -2.39
C ILE A 185 8.69 -10.96 -1.54
N LYS A 186 7.86 -10.62 -0.54
CA LYS A 186 7.15 -11.63 0.27
C LYS A 186 6.28 -12.56 -0.57
N GLU A 187 5.52 -12.02 -1.52
CA GLU A 187 4.67 -12.82 -2.39
C GLU A 187 5.50 -13.73 -3.32
N LEU A 188 6.62 -13.22 -3.84
CA LEU A 188 7.55 -14.01 -4.64
C LEU A 188 8.18 -15.17 -3.84
N ILE A 189 8.53 -14.94 -2.56
CA ILE A 189 8.98 -15.99 -1.65
C ILE A 189 7.89 -17.03 -1.43
N LYS A 190 6.65 -16.62 -1.13
CA LYS A 190 5.51 -17.54 -0.90
C LYS A 190 5.20 -18.40 -2.12
N LEU A 191 5.42 -17.86 -3.32
CA LEU A 191 5.23 -18.55 -4.59
C LEU A 191 6.48 -19.32 -5.04
N ASN A 192 7.50 -19.44 -4.17
CA ASN A 192 8.76 -20.16 -4.43
C ASN A 192 9.59 -19.63 -5.62
N TYR A 193 9.42 -18.36 -6.02
CA TYR A 193 10.30 -17.74 -7.02
C TYR A 193 11.70 -17.42 -6.49
N PHE A 194 11.86 -17.34 -5.17
CA PHE A 194 13.15 -17.09 -4.51
C PHE A 194 13.52 -18.26 -3.60
N LYS A 195 14.82 -18.62 -3.57
CA LYS A 195 15.33 -19.61 -2.61
C LYS A 195 15.21 -19.10 -1.18
N SER A 196 15.14 -20.02 -0.22
CA SER A 196 15.12 -19.71 1.22
C SER A 196 16.31 -18.84 1.67
N THR A 197 17.48 -18.99 1.04
CA THR A 197 18.66 -18.15 1.31
C THR A 197 18.43 -16.67 1.01
N PHE A 198 17.54 -16.34 0.08
CA PHE A 198 17.16 -14.96 -0.23
C PHE A 198 16.37 -14.33 0.91
N VAL A 199 15.53 -15.12 1.60
CA VAL A 199 14.76 -14.68 2.77
C VAL A 199 15.72 -14.21 3.86
N THR A 200 16.70 -15.03 4.22
CA THR A 200 17.71 -14.70 5.22
C THR A 200 18.51 -13.46 4.85
N HIS A 201 18.81 -13.27 3.56
CA HIS A 201 19.48 -12.06 3.08
C HIS A 201 18.63 -10.82 3.34
N VAL A 202 17.37 -10.81 2.88
CA VAL A 202 16.45 -9.68 3.08
C VAL A 202 16.27 -9.37 4.57
N GLU A 203 16.08 -10.38 5.40
CA GLU A 203 15.97 -10.26 6.85
C GLU A 203 17.21 -9.60 7.47
N THR A 204 18.39 -10.06 7.07
CA THR A 204 19.67 -9.50 7.53
C THR A 204 19.79 -8.03 7.14
N GLN A 205 19.41 -7.67 5.91
CA GLN A 205 19.46 -6.28 5.46
C GLN A 205 18.46 -5.41 6.24
N LEU A 206 17.22 -5.87 6.44
CA LEU A 206 16.21 -5.13 7.20
C LEU A 206 16.58 -4.91 8.66
N LEU A 207 17.27 -5.87 9.27
CA LEU A 207 17.72 -5.79 10.66
C LEU A 207 18.98 -4.93 10.86
N ASN A 208 19.71 -4.62 9.79
CA ASN A 208 20.95 -3.83 9.86
C ASN A 208 20.78 -2.36 9.47
N GLN A 209 19.65 -1.99 8.86
CA GLN A 209 19.31 -0.61 8.55
C GLN A 209 18.63 0.10 9.75
N THR A 210 18.69 1.43 9.78
CA THR A 210 18.08 2.27 10.84
C THR A 210 17.11 3.32 10.30
N LYS A 211 16.82 3.32 8.99
CA LYS A 211 16.06 4.35 8.27
C LYS A 211 14.54 4.10 8.32
N TYR A 212 14.14 2.84 8.16
CA TYR A 212 12.75 2.41 8.06
C TYR A 212 12.47 1.25 9.02
N LEU A 213 12.46 1.52 10.32
CA LEU A 213 12.27 0.48 11.34
C LEU A 213 10.86 -0.13 11.30
N ALA A 214 9.84 0.65 10.89
CA ALA A 214 8.49 0.13 10.65
C ALA A 214 8.44 -1.02 9.62
N ASP A 215 9.38 -1.06 8.66
CA ASP A 215 9.44 -2.10 7.63
C ASP A 215 9.89 -3.46 8.22
N ILE A 216 10.62 -3.45 9.34
CA ILE A 216 10.94 -4.66 10.13
C ILE A 216 9.65 -5.25 10.68
N HIS A 217 8.77 -4.43 11.28
CA HIS A 217 7.47 -4.90 11.73
C HIS A 217 6.62 -5.40 10.57
N HIS A 218 6.57 -4.67 9.44
CA HIS A 218 5.88 -5.17 8.25
C HIS A 218 6.40 -6.54 7.80
N TRP A 219 7.72 -6.75 7.85
CA TRP A 219 8.35 -8.00 7.43
C TRP A 219 8.06 -9.17 8.37
N PHE A 220 8.26 -8.98 9.66
CA PHE A 220 8.21 -10.05 10.65
C PHE A 220 6.82 -10.25 11.26
N LYS A 221 5.85 -9.39 10.96
CA LYS A 221 4.47 -9.56 11.44
C LYS A 221 3.92 -10.93 11.00
N ASN A 222 3.50 -11.71 11.99
CA ASN A 222 3.00 -13.08 11.89
C ASN A 222 4.05 -14.16 11.59
N ASN A 223 5.35 -13.86 11.65
CA ASN A 223 6.41 -14.85 11.54
C ASN A 223 6.84 -15.32 12.94
N GLU A 224 7.27 -16.57 13.05
CA GLU A 224 8.01 -17.04 14.23
C GLU A 224 9.40 -16.41 14.23
N LEU A 225 9.80 -15.81 15.36
CA LEU A 225 11.12 -15.18 15.49
C LEU A 225 12.04 -16.06 16.32
N ASN A 226 13.25 -16.28 15.79
CA ASN A 226 14.31 -16.91 16.54
C ASN A 226 14.97 -15.91 17.53
N ILE A 227 15.76 -16.44 18.45
CA ILE A 227 16.38 -15.64 19.53
C ILE A 227 17.34 -14.56 19.00
N ASP A 228 18.04 -14.83 17.89
CA ASP A 228 19.00 -13.88 17.30
C ASP A 228 18.28 -12.66 16.73
N ILE A 229 17.17 -12.88 16.03
CA ILE A 229 16.29 -11.83 15.51
C ILE A 229 15.71 -11.02 16.67
N ILE A 230 15.22 -11.68 17.73
CA ILE A 230 14.68 -11.00 18.92
C ILE A 230 15.74 -10.12 19.57
N ASN A 231 16.96 -10.61 19.75
CA ASN A 231 18.06 -9.85 20.34
C ASN A 231 18.43 -8.64 19.49
N LYS A 232 18.43 -8.80 18.15
CA LYS A 232 18.67 -7.70 17.23
C LYS A 232 17.58 -6.64 17.29
N ILE A 233 16.30 -7.04 17.33
CA ILE A 233 15.16 -6.14 17.50
C ILE A 233 15.24 -5.39 18.85
N LYS A 234 15.62 -6.06 19.94
CA LYS A 234 15.82 -5.41 21.25
C LYS A 234 16.91 -4.34 21.21
N SER A 235 18.01 -4.57 20.50
CA SER A 235 19.03 -3.53 20.28
C SER A 235 18.41 -2.32 19.58
N LEU A 236 17.69 -2.55 18.48
CA LEU A 236 17.06 -1.47 17.71
C LEU A 236 16.02 -0.68 18.51
N ILE A 237 15.26 -1.35 19.41
CA ILE A 237 14.30 -0.71 20.34
C ILE A 237 15.01 0.26 21.30
N ASN A 238 16.20 -0.11 21.78
CA ASN A 238 16.98 0.73 22.69
C ASN A 238 17.63 1.92 21.96
N ASP A 239 18.00 1.71 20.70
CA ASP A 239 18.72 2.70 19.89
C ASP A 239 17.77 3.70 19.19
N THR A 240 16.48 3.35 19.00
CA THR A 240 15.50 4.24 18.35
C THR A 240 14.96 5.31 19.29
N THR A 241 14.90 6.55 18.80
CA THR A 241 14.21 7.67 19.47
C THR A 241 12.75 7.81 19.02
N HIS A 242 12.35 7.12 17.95
CA HIS A 242 11.02 7.26 17.38
C HIS A 242 10.02 6.33 18.08
N LEU A 243 9.08 6.90 18.83
CA LEU A 243 8.15 6.14 19.68
C LEU A 243 7.29 5.14 18.87
N ARG A 244 6.82 5.53 17.68
CA ARG A 244 6.04 4.63 16.80
C ARG A 244 6.83 3.37 16.44
N ASP A 245 8.06 3.52 15.99
CA ASP A 245 8.93 2.38 15.63
C ASP A 245 9.21 1.54 16.86
N LYS A 246 9.46 2.18 18.01
CA LYS A 246 9.63 1.49 19.28
C LYS A 246 8.43 0.62 19.62
N ILE A 247 7.22 1.16 19.56
CA ILE A 247 5.96 0.43 19.83
C ILE A 247 5.78 -0.71 18.83
N LEU A 248 6.02 -0.47 17.53
CA LEU A 248 5.89 -1.50 16.49
C LEU A 248 6.85 -2.67 16.73
N LEU A 249 8.10 -2.37 17.06
CA LEU A 249 9.12 -3.38 17.35
C LEU A 249 8.84 -4.11 18.67
N GLU A 250 8.40 -3.39 19.72
CA GLU A 250 7.97 -3.99 20.98
C GLU A 250 6.79 -4.95 20.78
N ASN A 251 5.82 -4.59 19.94
CA ASN A 251 4.68 -5.44 19.60
C ASN A 251 5.09 -6.75 18.91
N LEU A 252 6.18 -6.76 18.12
CA LEU A 252 6.69 -8.00 17.52
C LEU A 252 7.17 -8.98 18.59
N ILE A 253 7.89 -8.49 19.59
CA ILE A 253 8.52 -9.35 20.60
C ILE A 253 7.59 -9.68 21.78
N ASN A 254 6.63 -8.80 22.09
CA ASN A 254 5.68 -8.98 23.19
C ASN A 254 4.56 -9.99 22.88
N GLY A 255 4.46 -10.45 21.62
CA GLY A 255 3.50 -11.48 21.17
C GLY A 255 4.04 -12.90 21.10
N ILE A 256 5.32 -13.14 21.42
CA ILE A 256 6.00 -14.41 21.13
C ILE A 256 6.33 -15.17 22.42
N SER A 257 5.81 -16.39 22.54
CA SER A 257 6.30 -17.36 23.51
C SER A 257 7.68 -17.85 23.05
N VAL A 258 8.75 -17.39 23.71
CA VAL A 258 10.10 -17.90 23.46
C VAL A 258 10.17 -19.35 23.97
N ILE A 259 10.51 -20.28 23.09
CA ILE A 259 10.89 -21.65 23.47
C ILE A 259 12.41 -21.66 23.56
N GLU A 260 12.96 -21.80 24.77
CA GLU A 260 14.40 -22.04 24.97
C GLU A 260 14.75 -23.51 24.66
N PRO A 261 16.00 -23.82 24.27
CA PRO A 261 16.43 -25.18 23.89
C PRO A 261 16.48 -26.19 25.05
N GLU A 262 16.06 -25.83 26.26
CA GLU A 262 16.12 -26.72 27.43
C GLU A 262 14.82 -26.66 28.23
N GLY A 263 13.74 -27.26 27.70
CA GLY A 263 12.68 -27.93 28.47
C GLY A 263 11.86 -27.16 29.52
N ASN A 264 12.19 -25.91 29.84
CA ASN A 264 11.57 -25.15 30.91
C ASN A 264 10.74 -24.00 30.33
N LYS A 265 9.42 -24.21 30.29
CA LYS A 265 8.45 -23.17 29.95
C LYS A 265 8.54 -22.03 30.97
N ILE A 266 9.13 -20.90 30.59
CA ILE A 266 8.91 -19.64 31.32
C ILE A 266 7.57 -19.07 30.86
N VAL A 267 6.54 -19.20 31.70
CA VAL A 267 5.25 -18.51 31.52
C VAL A 267 5.44 -17.06 31.93
N PHE A 268 5.68 -16.18 30.96
CA PHE A 268 5.56 -14.75 31.21
C PHE A 268 4.07 -14.40 31.31
N LYS A 269 3.66 -13.91 32.48
CA LYS A 269 2.30 -13.45 32.74
C LYS A 269 1.90 -12.42 31.70
N LYS A 270 0.78 -12.69 30.99
CA LYS A 270 -0.07 -11.65 30.39
C LYS A 270 -0.15 -10.51 31.40
N HIS A 271 0.50 -9.39 31.11
CA HIS A 271 0.03 -8.15 31.70
C HIS A 271 -1.32 -7.91 31.04
N ASN A 272 -2.38 -8.05 31.84
CA ASN A 272 -3.71 -7.62 31.48
C ASN A 272 -3.64 -6.11 31.20
N ILE A 273 -3.33 -5.75 29.96
CA ILE A 273 -3.87 -4.51 29.42
C ILE A 273 -5.37 -4.79 29.37
N ILE A 274 -6.11 -4.11 30.23
CA ILE A 274 -7.56 -4.10 30.23
C ILE A 274 -7.97 -3.69 28.82
N GLN A 275 -8.32 -4.67 27.98
CA GLN A 275 -9.07 -4.39 26.76
C GLN A 275 -10.44 -3.92 27.23
N PRO A 276 -10.87 -2.68 26.90
CA PRO A 276 -12.28 -2.35 27.03
C PRO A 276 -13.03 -3.28 26.07
N SER A 277 -13.97 -4.04 26.62
CA SER A 277 -14.79 -4.98 25.87
C SER A 277 -15.57 -4.24 24.78
N ILE A 278 -15.13 -4.37 23.52
CA ILE A 278 -15.90 -3.90 22.37
C ILE A 278 -17.06 -4.87 22.16
N ARG A 279 -18.26 -4.47 22.57
CA ARG A 279 -19.49 -5.03 21.99
C ARG A 279 -19.56 -4.54 20.55
N VAL A 280 -19.16 -5.40 19.62
CA VAL A 280 -19.40 -5.20 18.19
C VAL A 280 -20.91 -5.31 17.98
N ASN A 281 -21.59 -4.16 17.91
CA ASN A 281 -22.92 -4.13 17.31
C ASN A 281 -22.74 -4.16 15.79
N GLU A 282 -23.25 -5.24 15.18
CA GLU A 282 -23.33 -5.45 13.75
C GLU A 282 -23.95 -4.24 13.04
N PHE A 283 -23.19 -3.59 12.14
CA PHE A 283 -23.77 -2.68 11.17
C PHE A 283 -23.88 -3.39 9.82
N GLN A 284 -25.13 -3.58 9.41
CA GLN A 284 -25.53 -4.18 8.15
C GLN A 284 -25.00 -3.40 6.93
N THR A 285 -24.73 -4.19 5.90
CA THR A 285 -24.15 -3.89 4.59
C THR A 285 -24.94 -2.89 3.74
N VAL A 286 -24.23 -1.94 3.10
CA VAL A 286 -24.61 -1.38 1.77
C VAL A 286 -23.35 -1.02 0.94
N THR A 287 -23.20 -1.78 -0.15
CA THR A 287 -22.51 -1.59 -1.46
C THR A 287 -21.10 -0.99 -1.61
N ASN A 288 -20.19 -1.86 -2.09
CA ASN A 288 -19.17 -1.71 -3.14
C ASN A 288 -18.76 -0.30 -3.60
N SER A 289 -18.10 0.45 -2.71
CA SER A 289 -17.10 1.48 -3.04
C SER A 289 -16.11 1.74 -1.88
N LYS A 290 -16.19 0.94 -0.81
CA LYS A 290 -15.61 1.26 0.51
C LYS A 290 -14.19 0.75 0.77
N ASN A 291 -13.63 -0.15 -0.03
CA ASN A 291 -12.36 -0.80 0.33
C ASN A 291 -11.12 0.11 0.28
N LYS A 292 -11.16 1.25 -0.42
CA LYS A 292 -10.09 2.26 -0.40
C LYS A 292 -10.32 3.35 0.66
N ILE A 293 -11.58 3.61 1.01
CA ILE A 293 -11.98 4.60 2.03
C ILE A 293 -11.81 4.02 3.44
N SER A 294 -12.00 2.71 3.62
CA SER A 294 -11.87 2.04 4.92
C SER A 294 -10.44 2.02 5.46
N LYS A 295 -9.42 1.87 4.60
CA LYS A 295 -8.02 1.82 5.05
C LYS A 295 -7.51 3.19 5.55
N ASN A 296 -7.83 4.26 4.82
CA ASN A 296 -7.45 5.63 5.19
C ASN A 296 -8.20 6.12 6.44
N LEU A 297 -9.45 5.68 6.65
CA LEU A 297 -10.19 6.02 7.86
C LEU A 297 -9.64 5.31 9.10
N VAL A 298 -9.22 4.06 8.98
CA VAL A 298 -8.57 3.32 10.10
C VAL A 298 -7.21 3.93 10.45
N GLU A 299 -6.44 4.34 9.44
CA GLU A 299 -5.18 5.04 9.67
C GLU A 299 -5.38 6.39 10.36
N LEU A 300 -6.32 7.22 9.86
CA LEU A 300 -6.67 8.48 10.49
C LEU A 300 -7.20 8.30 11.92
N GLU A 301 -7.98 7.26 12.17
CA GLU A 301 -8.47 6.90 13.50
C GLU A 301 -7.31 6.66 14.46
N ASN A 302 -6.39 5.77 14.09
CA ASN A 302 -5.23 5.43 14.93
C ASN A 302 -4.36 6.67 15.20
N ILE A 303 -4.16 7.51 14.20
CA ILE A 303 -3.35 8.73 14.31
C ILE A 303 -4.04 9.77 15.23
N LEU A 304 -5.37 9.86 15.19
CA LEU A 304 -6.12 10.73 16.11
C LEU A 304 -6.13 10.19 17.53
N GLU A 305 -6.25 8.88 17.73
CA GLU A 305 -6.10 8.24 19.04
C GLU A 305 -4.70 8.47 19.62
N GLU A 306 -3.66 8.37 18.80
CA GLU A 306 -2.28 8.69 19.18
C GLU A 306 -2.15 10.12 19.69
N TYR A 307 -2.71 11.09 18.96
CA TYR A 307 -2.74 12.48 19.41
C TYR A 307 -3.51 12.67 20.73
N LEU A 308 -4.68 12.06 20.86
CA LEU A 308 -5.47 12.15 22.09
C LEU A 308 -4.73 11.58 23.31
N PHE A 309 -3.87 10.58 23.09
CA PHE A 309 -3.07 9.97 24.15
C PHE A 309 -1.78 10.76 24.45
N LEU A 310 -1.04 11.20 23.43
CA LEU A 310 0.33 11.75 23.56
C LEU A 310 0.43 13.26 23.41
N ASP A 311 -0.62 13.93 22.95
CA ASP A 311 -0.64 15.34 22.56
C ASP A 311 0.42 15.70 21.46
N ASN A 312 0.96 14.70 20.75
CA ASN A 312 1.88 14.91 19.61
C ASN A 312 1.10 15.10 18.29
N THR A 313 1.45 16.16 17.56
CA THR A 313 0.81 16.54 16.29
C THR A 313 1.52 16.02 15.04
N GLU A 314 2.77 15.57 15.13
CA GLU A 314 3.60 15.22 13.96
C GLU A 314 2.92 14.22 13.01
N SER A 315 2.40 13.11 13.52
CA SER A 315 1.73 12.08 12.73
C SER A 315 0.49 12.60 11.97
N ILE A 316 -0.31 13.47 12.59
CA ILE A 316 -1.49 14.03 11.91
C ILE A 316 -1.05 15.05 10.84
N GLU A 317 -0.03 15.85 11.13
CA GLU A 317 0.48 16.85 10.19
C GLU A 317 1.05 16.19 8.93
N GLU A 318 1.82 15.12 9.10
CA GLU A 318 2.33 14.29 8.01
C GLU A 318 1.18 13.69 7.19
N TYR A 319 0.19 13.08 7.85
CA TYR A 319 -0.98 12.50 7.19
C TYR A 319 -1.74 13.54 6.35
N ILE A 320 -1.93 14.75 6.88
CA ILE A 320 -2.59 15.84 6.14
C ILE A 320 -1.79 16.21 4.89
N SER A 321 -0.46 16.31 5.02
CA SER A 321 0.40 16.72 3.92
C SER A 321 0.43 15.70 2.78
N CYS A 322 0.45 14.41 3.10
CA CYS A 322 0.56 13.32 2.13
C CYS A 322 -0.80 12.95 1.50
N TYR A 323 -1.88 12.99 2.28
CA TYR A 323 -3.17 12.41 1.87
C TYR A 323 -4.31 13.42 1.74
N CYS A 324 -4.18 14.61 2.31
CA CYS A 324 -5.20 15.67 2.26
C CYS A 324 -4.70 16.88 1.48
N VAL A 325 -4.20 16.67 0.26
CA VAL A 325 -3.52 17.70 -0.54
C VAL A 325 -4.49 18.79 -1.04
N ASP A 326 -5.74 18.41 -1.32
CA ASP A 326 -6.77 19.31 -1.84
C ASP A 326 -7.79 19.75 -0.78
N ALA A 327 -8.55 20.80 -1.11
CA ALA A 327 -9.56 21.37 -0.23
C ALA A 327 -10.71 20.39 0.09
N ILE A 328 -11.03 19.45 -0.80
CA ILE A 328 -12.14 18.50 -0.61
C ILE A 328 -11.77 17.49 0.47
N ASN A 329 -10.56 16.92 0.38
CA ASN A 329 -10.04 15.96 1.35
C ASN A 329 -9.80 16.62 2.71
N LYS A 330 -9.32 17.87 2.74
CA LYS A 330 -9.24 18.66 3.99
C LYS A 330 -10.61 18.91 4.61
N ASN A 331 -11.67 19.15 3.83
CA ASN A 331 -13.02 19.29 4.35
C ASN A 331 -13.55 17.99 4.97
N LYS A 332 -13.31 16.84 4.30
CA LYS A 332 -13.70 15.51 4.80
C LYS A 332 -12.96 15.16 6.09
N LEU A 333 -11.67 15.50 6.17
CA LEU A 333 -10.90 15.36 7.39
C LEU A 333 -11.50 16.18 8.54
N CYS A 334 -11.80 17.47 8.30
CA CYS A 334 -12.45 18.32 9.30
C CYS A 334 -13.79 17.73 9.74
N GLU A 335 -14.61 17.25 8.80
CA GLU A 335 -15.87 16.58 9.10
C GLU A 335 -15.66 15.39 10.04
N TYR A 336 -14.69 14.52 9.75
CA TYR A 336 -14.36 13.36 10.58
C TYR A 336 -13.87 13.74 11.99
N ILE A 337 -12.92 14.68 12.09
CA ILE A 337 -12.38 15.13 13.39
C ILE A 337 -13.47 15.80 14.23
N ILE A 338 -14.36 16.57 13.61
CA ILE A 338 -15.51 17.17 14.29
C ILE A 338 -16.52 16.10 14.73
N GLU A 339 -16.78 15.07 13.90
CA GLU A 339 -17.60 13.94 14.31
C GLU A 339 -17.03 13.25 15.55
N LYS A 340 -15.70 13.10 15.60
CA LYS A 340 -14.99 12.53 16.74
C LYS A 340 -15.07 13.41 17.98
N TYR A 341 -14.88 14.73 17.83
CA TYR A 341 -15.09 15.70 18.90
C TYR A 341 -16.43 15.49 19.63
N PHE A 342 -17.51 15.23 18.89
CA PHE A 342 -18.83 15.02 19.50
C PHE A 342 -18.96 13.68 20.24
N LYS A 343 -18.14 12.68 19.91
CA LYS A 343 -18.19 11.32 20.49
C LYS A 343 -17.21 11.10 21.65
N LEU A 344 -16.25 11.99 21.86
CA LEU A 344 -15.24 11.86 22.92
C LEU A 344 -15.79 12.12 24.33
N PRO A 345 -15.13 11.65 25.40
CA PRO A 345 -15.40 12.06 26.79
C PRO A 345 -15.25 13.57 27.03
N ASP A 346 -15.86 14.10 28.11
CA ASP A 346 -15.90 15.54 28.42
C ASP A 346 -14.52 16.17 28.74
N ASP A 347 -13.55 15.36 29.14
CA ASP A 347 -12.17 15.73 29.42
C ASP A 347 -11.26 15.69 28.17
N GLU A 348 -11.57 14.86 27.18
CA GLU A 348 -10.73 14.66 26.00
C GLU A 348 -11.09 15.57 24.81
N PHE A 349 -12.34 16.02 24.67
CA PHE A 349 -12.74 16.83 23.49
C PHE A 349 -11.97 18.14 23.39
N LYS A 350 -11.47 18.68 24.51
CA LYS A 350 -10.68 19.93 24.54
C LYS A 350 -9.38 19.77 23.75
N LYS A 351 -8.80 18.57 23.73
CA LYS A 351 -7.62 18.27 22.92
C LYS A 351 -7.90 18.49 21.44
N ILE A 352 -9.08 18.10 20.95
CA ILE A 352 -9.45 18.37 19.54
C ILE A 352 -9.56 19.87 19.24
N ILE A 353 -10.01 20.69 20.19
CA ILE A 353 -10.00 22.16 20.03
C ILE A 353 -8.56 22.68 19.91
N ASP A 354 -7.65 22.18 20.75
CA ASP A 354 -6.24 22.58 20.72
C ASP A 354 -5.54 22.12 19.44
N LEU A 355 -5.87 20.93 18.94
CA LEU A 355 -5.44 20.45 17.63
C LEU A 355 -5.84 21.41 16.50
N PHE A 356 -7.10 21.86 16.48
CA PHE A 356 -7.54 22.84 15.49
C PHE A 356 -6.81 24.18 15.61
N LYS A 357 -6.50 24.64 16.83
CA LYS A 357 -5.67 25.85 17.00
C LYS A 357 -4.29 25.66 16.36
N ILE A 358 -3.66 24.49 16.56
CA ILE A 358 -2.35 24.17 15.97
C ILE A 358 -2.44 24.17 14.45
N PHE A 359 -3.43 23.49 13.87
CA PHE A 359 -3.60 23.43 12.41
C PHE A 359 -3.85 24.79 11.77
N ILE A 360 -4.63 25.67 12.41
CA ILE A 360 -4.84 27.04 11.94
C ILE A 360 -3.54 27.84 12.04
N LYS A 361 -2.85 27.77 13.19
CA LYS A 361 -1.61 28.53 13.45
C LYS A 361 -0.49 28.15 12.47
N LYS A 362 -0.34 26.85 12.20
CA LYS A 362 0.63 26.31 11.24
C LYS A 362 0.18 26.43 9.77
N LYS A 363 -1.01 26.97 9.50
CA LYS A 363 -1.62 27.08 8.15
C LYS A 363 -1.78 25.73 7.42
N ILE A 364 -1.91 24.64 8.17
CA ILE A 364 -2.14 23.29 7.65
C ILE A 364 -3.57 23.16 7.13
N LEU A 365 -4.53 23.73 7.88
CA LEU A 365 -5.93 23.87 7.51
C LEU A 365 -6.31 25.34 7.41
N TYR A 366 -7.11 25.68 6.41
CA TYR A 366 -7.70 27.00 6.32
C TYR A 366 -8.99 27.07 7.15
N LYS A 367 -9.31 28.29 7.61
CA LYS A 367 -10.56 28.60 8.32
C LYS A 367 -11.83 28.08 7.60
N SER A 368 -11.82 28.15 6.26
CA SER A 368 -12.90 27.65 5.41
C SER A 368 -13.06 26.12 5.43
N ASN A 369 -11.99 25.37 5.72
CA ASN A 369 -12.08 23.91 5.82
C ASN A 369 -12.87 23.48 7.06
N LEU A 370 -12.65 24.16 8.18
CA LEU A 370 -13.34 23.91 9.45
C LEU A 370 -14.84 24.25 9.38
N SER A 371 -15.18 25.42 8.83
CA SER A 371 -16.60 25.79 8.65
C SER A 371 -17.30 24.82 7.71
N ARG A 372 -16.64 24.36 6.63
CA ARG A 372 -17.23 23.41 5.70
C ARG A 372 -17.38 22.01 6.30
N GLY A 373 -16.41 21.54 7.09
CA GLY A 373 -16.53 20.27 7.82
C GLY A 373 -17.73 20.25 8.77
N LEU A 374 -17.92 21.33 9.54
CA LEU A 374 -19.09 21.46 10.44
C LEU A 374 -20.41 21.52 9.67
N LEU A 375 -20.44 22.27 8.55
CA LEU A 375 -21.65 22.36 7.72
C LEU A 375 -22.04 21.01 7.12
N ASN A 376 -21.08 20.23 6.62
CA ASN A 376 -21.36 18.91 6.07
C ASN A 376 -22.00 18.00 7.12
N LEU A 377 -21.40 17.97 8.30
CA LEU A 377 -21.88 17.20 9.44
C LEU A 377 -23.30 17.65 9.83
N TYR A 378 -23.50 18.95 10.09
CA TYR A 378 -24.79 19.53 10.48
C TYR A 378 -25.90 19.24 9.44
N SER A 379 -25.57 19.29 8.16
CA SER A 379 -26.52 18.97 7.07
C SER A 379 -26.95 17.50 7.07
N ASN A 380 -26.07 16.60 7.52
CA ASN A 380 -26.31 15.16 7.58
C ASN A 380 -27.11 14.71 8.83
N LYS A 381 -27.58 15.65 9.66
CA LYS A 381 -28.41 15.39 10.86
C LYS A 381 -27.82 14.37 11.85
N VAL A 382 -26.50 14.30 12.00
CA VAL A 382 -25.89 13.48 13.06
C VAL A 382 -26.34 14.05 14.42
N GLN A 383 -26.58 13.18 15.42
CA GLN A 383 -26.96 13.63 16.76
C GLN A 383 -25.76 14.25 17.47
N TYR A 384 -25.96 15.45 18.03
CA TYR A 384 -24.95 16.17 18.80
C TYR A 384 -25.49 16.58 20.16
N SER A 385 -24.60 16.72 21.14
CA SER A 385 -24.91 17.46 22.36
C SER A 385 -24.94 18.96 22.06
N ASP A 386 -26.08 19.61 22.33
CA ASP A 386 -26.25 21.06 22.13
C ASP A 386 -25.23 21.89 22.92
N SER A 387 -24.84 21.44 24.12
CA SER A 387 -23.82 22.13 24.92
C SER A 387 -22.44 22.06 24.25
N ARG A 388 -22.06 20.90 23.70
CA ARG A 388 -20.78 20.73 22.98
C ARG A 388 -20.73 21.48 21.67
N LEU A 389 -21.87 21.55 20.96
CA LEU A 389 -21.98 22.34 19.74
C LEU A 389 -21.79 23.82 20.04
N LYS A 390 -22.38 24.32 21.13
CA LYS A 390 -22.19 25.71 21.57
C LYS A 390 -20.73 26.02 21.89
N VAL A 391 -20.01 25.11 22.56
CA VAL A 391 -18.57 25.25 22.84
C VAL A 391 -17.74 25.33 21.54
N LEU A 392 -18.03 24.44 20.57
CA LEU A 392 -17.33 24.43 19.29
C LEU A 392 -17.60 25.73 18.50
N LEU A 393 -18.85 26.19 18.47
CA LEU A 393 -19.22 27.44 17.78
C LEU A 393 -18.59 28.68 18.43
N LEU A 394 -18.50 28.73 19.77
CA LEU A 394 -17.78 29.79 20.48
C LEU A 394 -16.28 29.79 20.14
N PHE A 395 -15.66 28.61 20.10
CA PHE A 395 -14.28 28.48 19.63
C PHE A 395 -14.11 29.01 18.20
N LEU A 396 -14.95 28.56 17.26
CA LEU A 396 -14.89 28.98 15.85
C LEU A 396 -15.07 30.50 15.71
N LYS A 397 -16.01 31.10 16.46
CA LYS A 397 -16.17 32.55 16.53
C LYS A 397 -14.89 33.23 17.02
N ASN A 398 -14.29 32.76 18.12
CA ASN A 398 -13.10 33.35 18.71
C ASN A 398 -11.87 33.31 17.78
N VAL A 399 -11.79 32.30 16.90
CA VAL A 399 -10.75 32.24 15.86
C VAL A 399 -11.15 32.94 14.55
N GLY A 400 -12.27 33.68 14.54
CA GLY A 400 -12.75 34.47 13.40
C GLY A 400 -13.34 33.64 12.26
N ILE A 401 -13.99 32.53 12.57
CA ILE A 401 -14.71 31.66 11.63
C ILE A 401 -16.21 31.83 11.86
N THR A 402 -16.79 32.84 11.21
CA THR A 402 -18.23 33.15 11.27
C THR A 402 -18.93 32.92 9.93
N LYS A 403 -18.20 33.13 8.82
CA LYS A 403 -18.73 33.03 7.47
C LYS A 403 -19.22 31.62 7.12
N GLY A 404 -20.49 31.51 6.76
CA GLY A 404 -21.18 30.25 6.45
C GLY A 404 -21.74 29.51 7.67
N LEU A 405 -21.54 30.00 8.89
CA LEU A 405 -22.06 29.41 10.13
C LEU A 405 -23.13 30.29 10.79
N GLU A 406 -23.52 31.39 10.16
CA GLU A 406 -24.34 32.45 10.75
C GLU A 406 -25.69 31.93 11.23
N THR A 407 -26.37 31.15 10.40
CA THR A 407 -27.67 30.54 10.74
C THR A 407 -27.55 29.55 11.89
N ILE A 408 -26.42 28.84 12.00
CA ILE A 408 -26.18 27.88 13.09
C ILE A 408 -25.89 28.63 14.38
N MET A 409 -25.03 29.66 14.34
CA MET A 409 -24.69 30.48 15.50
C MET A 409 -25.90 31.23 16.06
N GLN A 410 -26.75 31.79 15.20
CA GLN A 410 -27.99 32.46 15.61
C GLN A 410 -28.96 31.49 16.30
N LYS A 411 -29.09 30.26 15.80
CA LYS A 411 -29.95 29.23 16.43
C LYS A 411 -29.51 28.80 17.83
N HIS A 412 -28.24 29.05 18.19
CA HIS A 412 -27.67 28.67 19.49
C HIS A 412 -27.32 29.89 20.37
N ASP A 413 -27.92 31.05 20.09
CA ASP A 413 -27.75 32.32 20.82
C ASP A 413 -26.29 32.78 20.93
N ILE A 414 -25.54 32.66 19.82
CA ILE A 414 -24.18 33.18 19.72
C ILE A 414 -24.21 34.45 18.86
N GLU A 415 -24.00 35.61 19.50
CA GLU A 415 -23.94 36.90 18.80
C GLU A 415 -22.82 36.90 17.76
N ILE A 416 -23.12 37.39 16.56
CA ILE A 416 -22.12 37.60 15.51
C ILE A 416 -21.90 39.11 15.48
N SER A 417 -20.76 39.56 16.00
CA SER A 417 -20.34 40.94 15.81
C SER A 417 -20.09 41.15 14.31
N VAL A 418 -20.94 41.95 13.68
CA VAL A 418 -20.86 42.33 12.26
C VAL A 418 -19.58 43.09 12.00
#